data_AF-A0A3D6A3I9-F1
#
_entry.id   AF-A0A3D6A3I9-F1
#
_cell.length_a   1.000
_cell.length_b   1.000
_cell.length_c   1.000
_cell.angle_alpha   90.00
_cell.angle_beta   90.00
_cell.angle_gamma   90.00
#
_symmetry.space_group_name_H-M   'P 1'
#
loop_
_entity.id
_entity.type
_entity.pdbx_description
1 polymer ?
#
loop_
_entity_poly.entity_id
_entity_poly.type
_entity_poly.pdbx_seq_one_letter_code
_entity_poly.pdbx_strand_id
1 'polypeptide(L)'
;ACGFVRPHVPLVAPAKYFDLYDRDSMEAPVVPEHDLEDVPQIIRNYKRNSTTYGVTPELHKGLLEAYYASISFMDAQVGRILDVLGELDLAENTIVVFTSDHGYMLGHHHKFQKQHLFEESTRVPFILSVPWMKKQHGKATTHITELIDLYPTLASLTGLKAPVQLQGKSMVSILKTPASKEWEKDMAFTISRSG
;
A
#
# COMPACT_ATOMS: atom_id res chain seq x y z
N ALA A 1 -15.04 -0.09 8.41
CA ALA A 1 -14.03 -0.10 7.34
C ALA A 1 -14.65 -0.72 6.10
N CYS A 2 -14.31 -0.22 4.91
CA CYS A 2 -14.68 -0.80 3.62
C CYS A 2 -13.43 -1.43 3.00
N GLY A 3 -13.49 -2.69 2.59
CA GLY A 3 -12.37 -3.41 1.99
C GLY A 3 -12.59 -3.59 0.50
N PHE A 4 -11.66 -3.10 -0.30
CA PHE A 4 -11.64 -3.34 -1.74
C PHE A 4 -10.77 -4.56 -2.05
N VAL A 5 -11.28 -5.47 -2.87
CA VAL A 5 -10.58 -6.73 -3.19
C VAL A 5 -9.54 -6.53 -4.31
N ARG A 6 -9.78 -5.62 -5.26
CA ARG A 6 -8.83 -5.39 -6.36
C ARG A 6 -7.69 -4.49 -5.88
N PRO A 7 -6.47 -4.62 -6.43
CA PRO A 7 -6.06 -5.45 -7.57
C PRO A 7 -5.61 -6.88 -7.19
N HIS A 8 -6.30 -7.57 -6.27
CA HIS A 8 -6.03 -9.00 -6.01
C HIS A 8 -6.36 -9.87 -7.23
N VAL A 9 -5.50 -10.87 -7.45
CA VAL A 9 -5.67 -11.90 -8.49
C VAL A 9 -6.99 -12.69 -8.31
N PRO A 10 -7.66 -13.13 -9.38
CA PRO A 10 -7.37 -12.80 -10.79
C PRO A 10 -7.59 -11.31 -11.07
N LEU A 11 -6.71 -10.71 -11.88
CA LEU A 11 -6.76 -9.29 -12.23
C LEU A 11 -7.91 -9.05 -13.21
N VAL A 12 -8.98 -8.42 -12.74
CA VAL A 12 -10.21 -8.23 -13.52
C VAL A 12 -10.79 -6.86 -13.21
N ALA A 13 -11.08 -6.12 -14.28
CA ALA A 13 -11.78 -4.84 -14.26
C ALA A 13 -12.77 -4.77 -15.44
N PRO A 14 -13.74 -3.84 -15.43
CA PRO A 14 -14.54 -3.52 -16.63
C PRO A 14 -13.66 -3.01 -17.78
N ALA A 15 -14.03 -3.32 -19.03
CA ALA A 15 -13.25 -3.03 -20.24
C ALA A 15 -12.78 -1.56 -20.34
N LYS A 16 -13.65 -0.60 -20.01
CA LYS A 16 -13.32 0.84 -20.04
C LYS A 16 -12.09 1.26 -19.23
N TYR A 17 -11.67 0.46 -18.25
CA TYR A 17 -10.47 0.73 -17.45
C TYR A 17 -9.20 0.16 -18.09
N PHE A 18 -9.32 -0.83 -18.98
CA PHE A 18 -8.22 -1.29 -19.82
C PHE A 18 -7.90 -0.25 -20.89
N ASP A 19 -8.95 0.37 -21.48
CA ASP A 19 -8.82 1.42 -22.50
C ASP A 19 -8.02 2.66 -22.04
N LEU A 20 -7.76 2.80 -20.74
CA LEU A 20 -6.92 3.88 -20.16
C LEU A 20 -5.42 3.66 -20.41
N TYR A 21 -5.03 2.46 -20.83
CA TYR A 21 -3.65 2.05 -20.88
C TYR A 21 -3.27 1.51 -22.24
N ASP A 22 -2.13 1.96 -22.76
CA ASP A 22 -1.49 1.35 -23.92
C ASP A 22 -0.57 0.22 -23.44
N ARG A 23 -0.94 -1.02 -23.75
CA ARG A 23 -0.16 -2.22 -23.39
C ARG A 23 1.24 -2.16 -24.00
N ASP A 24 1.37 -1.69 -25.24
CA ASP A 24 2.64 -1.77 -25.96
C ASP A 24 3.68 -0.82 -25.36
N SER A 25 3.23 0.30 -24.78
CA SER A 25 4.06 1.26 -24.05
C SER A 25 4.43 0.82 -22.63
N MET A 26 3.89 -0.29 -22.11
CA MET A 26 4.21 -0.74 -20.76
C MET A 26 5.61 -1.36 -20.70
N GLU A 27 6.35 -0.97 -19.66
CA GLU A 27 7.69 -1.47 -19.37
C GLU A 27 7.65 -2.41 -18.17
N ALA A 28 8.17 -3.62 -18.35
CA ALA A 28 8.36 -4.55 -17.24
C ALA A 28 9.46 -4.02 -16.30
N PRO A 29 9.36 -4.27 -14.97
CA PRO A 29 10.43 -3.97 -14.03
C PRO A 29 11.78 -4.53 -14.48
N VAL A 30 12.81 -3.71 -14.39
CA VAL A 30 14.19 -4.13 -14.63
C VAL A 30 14.67 -4.91 -13.41
N VAL A 31 15.16 -6.12 -13.63
CA VAL A 31 15.76 -6.96 -12.58
C VAL A 31 17.28 -7.02 -12.81
N PRO A 32 18.11 -6.51 -11.89
CA PRO A 32 19.56 -6.59 -12.00
C PRO A 32 20.08 -8.04 -12.06
N GLU A 33 21.23 -8.27 -12.70
CA GLU A 33 21.82 -9.61 -12.87
C GLU A 33 22.14 -10.30 -11.52
N HIS A 34 22.59 -9.51 -10.54
CA HIS A 34 23.01 -9.95 -9.20
C HIS A 34 22.03 -9.55 -8.09
N ASP A 35 20.77 -9.29 -8.45
CA ASP A 35 19.74 -8.69 -7.61
C ASP A 35 19.42 -9.46 -6.31
N LEU A 36 19.75 -10.74 -6.23
CA LEU A 36 19.46 -11.60 -5.07
C LEU A 36 20.72 -12.10 -4.34
N GLU A 37 21.90 -11.55 -4.64
CA GLU A 37 23.15 -11.99 -4.00
C GLU A 37 23.28 -11.54 -2.54
N ASP A 38 22.66 -10.42 -2.18
CA ASP A 38 22.66 -9.84 -0.84
C ASP A 38 21.54 -10.39 0.08
N VAL A 39 20.57 -11.14 -0.47
CA VAL A 39 19.51 -11.75 0.33
C VAL A 39 19.85 -13.17 0.83
N PRO A 40 19.30 -13.60 1.98
CA PRO A 40 19.49 -14.96 2.49
C PRO A 40 19.08 -16.04 1.50
N GLN A 41 19.86 -17.14 1.44
CA GLN A 41 19.67 -18.24 0.49
C GLN A 41 18.25 -18.81 0.50
N ILE A 42 17.62 -18.90 1.67
CA ILE A 42 16.24 -19.39 1.83
C ILE A 42 15.21 -18.58 1.04
N ILE A 43 15.46 -17.29 0.76
CA ILE A 43 14.53 -16.39 0.06
C ILE A 43 14.82 -16.29 -1.44
N ARG A 44 16.06 -16.59 -1.89
CA ARG A 44 16.49 -16.46 -3.29
C ARG A 44 15.55 -17.19 -4.25
N ASN A 45 15.27 -18.47 -3.97
CA ASN A 45 14.43 -19.31 -4.82
C ASN A 45 12.94 -19.34 -4.40
N TYR A 46 12.58 -18.72 -3.26
CA TYR A 46 11.19 -18.66 -2.81
C TYR A 46 10.34 -17.87 -3.82
N LYS A 47 9.25 -18.49 -4.32
CA LYS A 47 8.27 -17.90 -5.26
C LYS A 47 8.86 -17.23 -6.51
N ARG A 48 9.94 -17.80 -7.07
CA ARG A 48 10.54 -17.29 -8.31
C ARG A 48 9.58 -17.44 -9.50
N ASN A 49 9.60 -16.45 -10.40
CA ASN A 49 8.72 -16.38 -11.56
C ASN A 49 8.89 -17.57 -12.51
N SER A 50 10.13 -17.95 -12.82
CA SER A 50 10.44 -19.05 -13.74
C SER A 50 9.91 -20.41 -13.27
N THR A 51 9.66 -20.58 -11.99
CA THR A 51 9.16 -21.83 -11.41
C THR A 51 7.68 -21.79 -11.08
N THR A 52 7.14 -20.61 -10.73
CA THR A 52 5.79 -20.49 -10.17
C THR A 52 4.78 -19.87 -11.14
N TYR A 53 5.19 -18.89 -11.96
CA TYR A 53 4.27 -18.09 -12.77
C TYR A 53 4.55 -18.17 -14.28
N GLY A 54 5.75 -18.56 -14.71
CA GLY A 54 6.08 -18.80 -16.12
C GLY A 54 5.89 -17.60 -17.05
N VAL A 55 5.99 -16.38 -16.53
CA VAL A 55 5.65 -15.15 -17.26
C VAL A 55 6.73 -14.80 -18.29
N THR A 56 6.35 -14.67 -19.55
CA THR A 56 7.18 -14.10 -20.64
C THR A 56 7.10 -12.58 -20.63
N PRO A 57 8.03 -11.85 -21.29
CA PRO A 57 7.95 -10.39 -21.38
C PRO A 57 6.60 -9.87 -21.89
N GLU A 58 6.01 -10.54 -22.88
CA GLU A 58 4.69 -10.19 -23.44
C GLU A 58 3.56 -10.42 -22.43
N LEU A 59 3.56 -11.57 -21.74
CA LEU A 59 2.58 -11.84 -20.68
C LEU A 59 2.71 -10.86 -19.50
N HIS A 60 3.91 -10.32 -19.27
CA HIS A 60 4.15 -9.34 -18.24
C HIS A 60 3.45 -8.01 -18.56
N LYS A 61 3.54 -7.52 -19.80
CA LYS A 61 2.83 -6.30 -20.22
C LYS A 61 1.33 -6.42 -20.01
N GLY A 62 0.73 -7.55 -20.43
CA GLY A 62 -0.69 -7.82 -20.18
C GLY A 62 -1.05 -7.91 -18.68
N LEU A 63 -0.15 -8.43 -17.85
CA LEU A 63 -0.34 -8.44 -16.38
C LEU A 63 -0.32 -7.02 -15.80
N LEU A 64 0.61 -6.17 -16.24
CA LEU A 64 0.68 -4.77 -15.80
C LEU A 64 -0.57 -4.00 -16.21
N GLU A 65 -1.03 -4.18 -17.44
CA GLU A 65 -2.28 -3.58 -17.94
C GLU A 65 -3.46 -3.99 -17.08
N ALA A 66 -3.65 -5.29 -16.83
CA ALA A 66 -4.73 -5.78 -15.99
C ALA A 66 -4.63 -5.30 -14.54
N TYR A 67 -3.41 -5.16 -14.01
CA TYR A 67 -3.17 -4.66 -12.65
C TYR A 67 -3.52 -3.17 -12.55
N TYR A 68 -3.06 -2.34 -13.48
CA TYR A 68 -3.34 -0.91 -13.50
C TYR A 68 -4.81 -0.61 -13.80
N ALA A 69 -5.45 -1.33 -14.74
CA ALA A 69 -6.89 -1.25 -14.98
C ALA A 69 -7.68 -1.58 -13.71
N SER A 70 -7.25 -2.59 -12.95
CA SER A 70 -7.84 -2.96 -11.66
C SER A 70 -7.68 -1.85 -10.61
N ILE A 71 -6.54 -1.14 -10.60
CA ILE A 71 -6.31 0.03 -9.73
C ILE A 71 -7.25 1.16 -10.11
N SER A 72 -7.32 1.58 -11.38
CA SER A 72 -8.23 2.65 -11.81
C SER A 72 -9.68 2.34 -11.52
N PHE A 73 -10.08 1.06 -11.65
CA PHE A 73 -11.41 0.65 -11.27
C PHE A 73 -11.68 0.87 -9.78
N MET A 74 -10.71 0.53 -8.91
CA MET A 74 -10.83 0.75 -7.46
C MET A 74 -10.77 2.22 -7.08
N ASP A 75 -9.94 3.01 -7.74
CA ASP A 75 -9.89 4.46 -7.56
C ASP A 75 -11.28 5.09 -7.81
N ALA A 76 -11.94 4.68 -8.90
CA ALA A 76 -13.32 5.09 -9.15
C ALA A 76 -14.31 4.60 -8.07
N GLN A 77 -14.07 3.46 -7.41
CA GLN A 77 -14.93 3.01 -6.30
C GLN A 77 -14.67 3.81 -5.01
N VAL A 78 -13.43 4.22 -4.77
CA VAL A 78 -13.08 5.14 -3.66
C VAL A 78 -13.79 6.48 -3.88
N GLY A 79 -13.73 7.03 -5.10
CA GLY A 79 -14.42 8.27 -5.47
C GLY A 79 -15.91 8.23 -5.09
N ARG A 80 -16.61 7.14 -5.42
CA ARG A 80 -18.03 6.97 -5.06
C ARG A 80 -18.29 7.03 -3.55
N ILE A 81 -17.38 6.52 -2.72
CA ILE A 81 -17.52 6.61 -1.26
C ILE A 81 -17.32 8.05 -0.80
N LEU A 82 -16.30 8.72 -1.34
CA LEU A 82 -15.99 10.12 -1.00
C LEU A 82 -17.11 11.07 -1.43
N ASP A 83 -17.69 10.85 -2.61
CA ASP A 83 -18.83 11.62 -3.12
C ASP A 83 -20.03 11.51 -2.15
N VAL A 84 -20.36 10.29 -1.70
CA VAL A 84 -21.45 10.07 -0.74
C VAL A 84 -21.16 10.71 0.62
N LEU A 85 -19.90 10.75 1.08
CA LEU A 85 -19.55 11.51 2.29
C LEU A 85 -19.81 13.01 2.12
N GLY A 86 -19.60 13.55 0.92
CA GLY A 86 -19.94 14.93 0.58
C GLY A 86 -21.44 15.18 0.51
N GLU A 87 -22.18 14.31 -0.21
CA GLU A 87 -23.64 14.40 -0.38
C GLU A 87 -24.40 14.32 0.96
N LEU A 88 -23.85 13.60 1.94
CA LEU A 88 -24.44 13.44 3.28
C LEU A 88 -23.94 14.47 4.29
N ASP A 89 -23.17 15.48 3.87
CA ASP A 89 -22.54 16.48 4.75
C ASP A 89 -21.67 15.87 5.88
N LEU A 90 -21.12 14.67 5.65
CA LEU A 90 -20.29 13.94 6.62
C LEU A 90 -18.79 14.22 6.48
N ALA A 91 -18.36 14.83 5.37
CA ALA A 91 -16.95 15.04 5.05
C ALA A 91 -16.19 15.82 6.13
N GLU A 92 -16.81 16.84 6.72
CA GLU A 92 -16.16 17.68 7.75
C GLU A 92 -16.08 17.00 9.14
N ASN A 93 -16.76 15.86 9.33
CA ASN A 93 -16.78 15.11 10.58
C ASN A 93 -16.23 13.67 10.45
N THR A 94 -15.60 13.35 9.32
CA THR A 94 -15.10 12.00 9.03
C THR A 94 -13.60 12.01 8.83
N ILE A 95 -12.86 11.22 9.62
CA ILE A 95 -11.46 10.90 9.30
C ILE A 95 -11.47 9.84 8.19
N VAL A 96 -10.79 10.11 7.08
CA VAL A 96 -10.61 9.15 6.00
C VAL A 96 -9.20 8.59 6.04
N VAL A 97 -9.09 7.26 6.01
CA VAL A 97 -7.83 6.52 5.92
C VAL A 97 -7.85 5.71 4.64
N PHE A 98 -6.87 5.92 3.76
CA PHE A 98 -6.65 5.11 2.57
C PHE A 98 -5.31 4.39 2.69
N THR A 99 -5.34 3.06 2.63
CA THR A 99 -4.15 2.24 2.74
C THR A 99 -4.33 0.87 2.07
N SER A 100 -3.26 0.09 2.00
CA SER A 100 -3.26 -1.32 1.56
C SER A 100 -2.71 -2.19 2.68
N ASP A 101 -3.11 -3.46 2.71
CA ASP A 101 -2.59 -4.45 3.67
C ASP A 101 -1.14 -4.86 3.34
N HIS A 102 -0.80 -4.92 2.06
CA HIS A 102 0.54 -5.18 1.54
C HIS A 102 0.69 -4.63 0.12
N GLY A 103 1.92 -4.62 -0.39
CA GLY A 103 2.21 -4.34 -1.79
C GLY A 103 2.07 -5.57 -2.71
N TYR A 104 2.59 -5.46 -3.92
CA TYR A 104 2.65 -6.56 -4.89
C TYR A 104 3.91 -6.40 -5.75
N MET A 105 4.73 -7.45 -5.82
CA MET A 105 6.07 -7.42 -6.45
C MET A 105 6.05 -7.14 -7.95
N LEU A 106 4.94 -7.40 -8.66
CA LEU A 106 4.78 -7.11 -10.10
C LEU A 106 5.92 -7.57 -11.02
N GLY A 107 6.71 -8.58 -10.62
CA GLY A 107 7.82 -9.10 -11.40
C GLY A 107 9.20 -8.58 -10.99
N HIS A 108 9.26 -7.59 -10.08
CA HIS A 108 10.50 -7.19 -9.42
C HIS A 108 11.16 -8.40 -8.76
N HIS A 109 12.49 -8.42 -8.75
CA HIS A 109 13.27 -9.52 -8.18
C HIS A 109 12.96 -10.91 -8.76
N HIS A 110 12.46 -10.95 -10.00
CA HIS A 110 11.86 -12.15 -10.61
C HIS A 110 10.83 -12.84 -9.71
N LYS A 111 10.02 -12.07 -8.98
CA LYS A 111 8.98 -12.54 -8.06
C LYS A 111 7.65 -11.84 -8.33
N PHE A 112 6.54 -12.52 -8.07
CA PHE A 112 5.18 -11.95 -8.06
C PHE A 112 4.54 -12.14 -6.68
N GLN A 113 3.38 -11.51 -6.48
CA GLN A 113 2.64 -11.52 -5.22
C GLN A 113 3.34 -10.76 -4.09
N LYS A 114 3.17 -11.24 -2.88
CA LYS A 114 3.66 -10.71 -1.60
C LYS A 114 4.35 -11.85 -0.86
N GLN A 115 4.70 -11.64 0.41
CA GLN A 115 5.48 -12.55 1.27
C GLN A 115 7.00 -12.41 1.08
N HIS A 116 7.43 -11.19 0.80
CA HIS A 116 8.83 -10.78 0.79
C HIS A 116 8.99 -9.51 1.64
N LEU A 117 10.22 -9.22 2.05
CA LEU A 117 10.55 -7.99 2.80
C LEU A 117 11.02 -6.84 1.89
N PHE A 118 11.00 -7.03 0.58
CA PHE A 118 11.29 -5.97 -0.39
C PHE A 118 10.25 -4.84 -0.32
N GLU A 119 10.64 -3.63 -0.73
CA GLU A 119 9.76 -2.46 -0.68
C GLU A 119 8.46 -2.69 -1.45
N GLU A 120 8.50 -3.34 -2.61
CA GLU A 120 7.32 -3.60 -3.46
C GLU A 120 6.28 -4.48 -2.76
N SER A 121 6.67 -5.27 -1.76
CA SER A 121 5.75 -6.10 -0.98
C SER A 121 5.30 -5.42 0.32
N THR A 122 6.04 -4.44 0.84
CA THR A 122 5.88 -3.92 2.21
C THR A 122 5.49 -2.46 2.28
N ARG A 123 5.96 -1.63 1.33
CA ARG A 123 5.65 -0.22 1.24
C ARG A 123 4.31 -0.02 0.54
N VAL A 124 3.34 0.46 1.29
CA VAL A 124 1.95 0.66 0.86
C VAL A 124 1.56 2.13 0.85
N PRO A 125 0.55 2.54 0.07
CA PRO A 125 -0.05 3.86 0.25
C PRO A 125 -0.56 3.99 1.70
N PHE A 126 -0.38 5.18 2.27
CA PHE A 126 -0.92 5.51 3.59
C PHE A 126 -1.30 6.99 3.60
N ILE A 127 -2.57 7.27 3.35
CA ILE A 127 -3.11 8.64 3.30
C ILE A 127 -4.11 8.77 4.45
N LEU A 128 -3.91 9.80 5.27
CA LEU A 128 -4.79 10.14 6.37
C LEU A 128 -5.33 11.56 6.18
N SER A 129 -6.64 11.68 5.96
CA SER A 129 -7.33 12.96 5.93
C SER A 129 -8.09 13.17 7.23
N VAL A 130 -7.69 14.21 7.97
CA VAL A 130 -8.34 14.63 9.22
C VAL A 130 -9.00 15.99 8.96
N PRO A 131 -10.34 16.11 8.99
CA PRO A 131 -11.04 17.28 8.44
C PRO A 131 -10.75 18.57 9.21
N TRP A 132 -10.55 18.50 10.53
CA TRP A 132 -10.19 19.66 11.35
C TRP A 132 -8.70 20.05 11.28
N MET A 133 -7.84 19.27 10.62
CA MET A 133 -6.41 19.57 10.47
C MET A 133 -6.07 20.18 9.09
N LYS A 134 -6.92 21.09 8.58
CA LYS A 134 -6.81 21.66 7.22
C LYS A 134 -5.42 22.19 6.84
N LYS A 135 -4.69 22.79 7.79
CA LYS A 135 -3.31 23.30 7.58
C LYS A 135 -2.28 22.21 7.27
N GLN A 136 -2.62 20.94 7.44
CA GLN A 136 -1.75 19.79 7.23
C GLN A 136 -2.13 19.00 5.97
N HIS A 137 -3.25 19.34 5.32
CA HIS A 137 -3.64 18.70 4.07
C HIS A 137 -2.58 18.95 2.99
N GLY A 138 -2.30 17.92 2.19
CA GLY A 138 -1.27 17.95 1.16
C GLY A 138 0.18 17.84 1.66
N LYS A 139 0.40 17.70 2.98
CA LYS A 139 1.74 17.46 3.53
C LYS A 139 2.06 15.97 3.60
N ALA A 140 3.35 15.67 3.50
CA ALA A 140 3.89 14.32 3.57
C ALA A 140 5.09 14.24 4.51
N THR A 141 5.38 13.04 4.99
CA THR A 141 6.53 12.72 5.84
C THR A 141 7.32 11.57 5.23
N THR A 142 8.63 11.53 5.48
CA THR A 142 9.52 10.41 5.11
C THR A 142 9.83 9.50 6.29
N HIS A 143 9.25 9.77 7.46
CA HIS A 143 9.41 8.90 8.63
C HIS A 143 8.80 7.53 8.38
N ILE A 144 9.42 6.48 8.93
CA ILE A 144 8.90 5.12 8.85
C ILE A 144 7.70 4.97 9.79
N THR A 145 6.62 4.41 9.25
CA THR A 145 5.39 4.07 9.97
C THR A 145 4.99 2.64 9.66
N GLU A 146 4.24 2.01 10.56
CA GLU A 146 3.68 0.67 10.36
C GLU A 146 2.16 0.71 10.44
N LEU A 147 1.48 -0.26 9.83
CA LEU A 147 0.01 -0.35 9.87
C LEU A 147 -0.54 -0.44 11.30
N ILE A 148 0.23 -0.98 12.26
CA ILE A 148 -0.14 -1.05 13.68
C ILE A 148 -0.20 0.32 14.36
N ASP A 149 0.42 1.36 13.78
CA ASP A 149 0.40 2.73 14.29
C ASP A 149 -0.97 3.40 14.03
N LEU A 150 -1.78 2.84 13.12
CA LEU A 150 -3.08 3.41 12.77
C LEU A 150 -4.08 3.41 13.93
N TYR A 151 -4.19 2.29 14.66
CA TYR A 151 -5.13 2.18 15.78
C TYR A 151 -4.89 3.25 16.87
N PRO A 152 -3.69 3.37 17.47
CA PRO A 152 -3.45 4.39 18.50
C PRO A 152 -3.58 5.81 17.95
N THR A 153 -3.31 6.03 16.66
CA THR A 153 -3.52 7.32 16.00
C THR A 153 -5.00 7.70 15.95
N LEU A 154 -5.87 6.80 15.48
CA LEU A 154 -7.31 7.06 15.40
C LEU A 154 -7.93 7.22 16.79
N ALA A 155 -7.53 6.40 17.77
CA ALA A 155 -7.98 6.56 19.15
C ALA A 155 -7.61 7.96 19.69
N SER A 156 -6.37 8.39 19.48
CA SER A 156 -5.92 9.72 19.90
C SER A 156 -6.66 10.86 19.20
N LEU A 157 -6.90 10.75 17.89
CA LEU A 157 -7.61 11.78 17.12
C LEU A 157 -9.10 11.88 17.49
N THR A 158 -9.71 10.80 17.96
CA THR A 158 -11.12 10.73 18.35
C THR A 158 -11.36 10.94 19.84
N GLY A 159 -10.31 11.22 20.63
CA GLY A 159 -10.41 11.39 22.08
C GLY A 159 -10.68 10.09 22.85
N LEU A 160 -10.53 8.93 22.20
CA LEU A 160 -10.67 7.62 22.82
C LEU A 160 -9.36 7.19 23.49
N LYS A 161 -9.48 6.43 24.57
CA LYS A 161 -8.32 5.82 25.23
C LYS A 161 -7.93 4.53 24.50
N ALA A 162 -6.74 4.52 23.92
CA ALA A 162 -6.17 3.32 23.33
C ALA A 162 -5.82 2.28 24.42
N PRO A 163 -5.91 0.96 24.12
CA PRO A 163 -5.38 -0.08 24.99
C PRO A 163 -3.89 0.12 25.31
N VAL A 164 -3.47 -0.29 26.50
CA VAL A 164 -2.10 -0.06 26.98
C VAL A 164 -1.10 -1.02 26.32
N GLN A 165 -1.56 -2.18 25.84
CA GLN A 165 -0.72 -3.24 25.27
C GLN A 165 -0.44 -3.08 23.77
N LEU A 166 -0.74 -1.91 23.18
CA LEU A 166 -0.47 -1.70 21.76
C LEU A 166 1.03 -1.55 21.50
N GLN A 167 1.52 -2.23 20.46
CA GLN A 167 2.90 -2.08 20.00
C GLN A 167 3.09 -0.85 19.11
N GLY A 168 2.03 -0.43 18.40
CA GLY A 168 2.05 0.75 17.56
C GLY A 168 2.07 2.05 18.36
N LYS A 169 2.57 3.12 17.75
CA LYS A 169 2.64 4.48 18.33
C LYS A 169 1.71 5.42 17.59
N SER A 170 1.12 6.38 18.29
CA SER A 170 0.26 7.40 17.66
C SER A 170 1.07 8.35 16.78
N MET A 171 0.69 8.46 15.51
CA MET A 171 1.30 9.33 14.50
C MET A 171 0.87 10.80 14.63
N VAL A 172 0.17 11.20 15.70
CA VAL A 172 -0.33 12.57 15.84
C VAL A 172 0.79 13.62 15.82
N SER A 173 1.99 13.30 16.32
CA SER A 173 3.15 14.20 16.25
C SER A 173 3.56 14.50 14.80
N ILE A 174 3.65 13.47 13.95
CA ILE A 174 3.98 13.62 12.52
C ILE A 174 2.83 14.20 11.69
N LEU A 175 1.57 14.00 12.10
CA LEU A 175 0.42 14.66 11.46
C LEU A 175 0.41 16.17 11.72
N LYS A 176 0.82 16.61 12.92
CA LYS A 176 0.93 18.03 13.26
C LYS A 176 2.16 18.69 12.65
N THR A 177 3.27 17.96 12.64
CA THR A 177 4.57 18.43 12.13
C THR A 177 5.23 17.27 11.37
N PRO A 178 5.19 17.25 10.02
CA PRO A 178 5.72 16.12 9.24
C PRO A 178 7.19 15.78 9.50
N ALA A 179 7.99 16.78 9.88
CA ALA A 179 9.39 16.62 10.27
C ALA A 179 9.60 16.48 11.80
N SER A 180 8.58 16.04 12.55
CA SER A 180 8.65 15.99 14.01
C SER A 180 9.74 15.04 14.49
N LYS A 181 10.64 15.55 15.34
CA LYS A 181 11.68 14.76 16.01
C LYS A 181 11.13 13.90 17.16
N GLU A 182 9.87 14.10 17.55
CA GLU A 182 9.20 13.26 18.56
C GLU A 182 8.88 11.85 18.02
N TRP A 183 8.94 11.67 16.70
CA TRP A 183 8.77 10.38 16.07
C TRP A 183 10.12 9.68 15.88
N GLU A 184 10.45 8.84 16.85
CA GLU A 184 11.77 8.20 16.96
C GLU A 184 11.84 6.84 16.23
N LYS A 185 10.79 6.45 15.50
CA LYS A 185 10.75 5.16 14.81
C LYS A 185 11.58 5.23 13.53
N ASP A 186 12.72 4.55 13.55
CA ASP A 186 13.69 4.46 12.46
C ASP A 186 13.70 3.09 11.76
N MET A 187 12.94 2.12 12.28
CA MET A 187 12.82 0.77 11.75
C MET A 187 11.36 0.29 11.74
N ALA A 188 11.05 -0.58 10.79
CA ALA A 188 9.84 -1.40 10.77
C ALA A 188 10.24 -2.88 10.85
N PHE A 189 9.43 -3.71 11.49
CA PHE A 189 9.74 -5.12 11.66
C PHE A 189 8.49 -5.99 11.59
N THR A 190 8.70 -7.26 11.27
CA THR A 190 7.67 -8.28 11.33
C THR A 190 8.18 -9.47 12.14
N ILE A 191 7.32 -10.04 12.98
CA ILE A 191 7.66 -11.22 13.78
C ILE A 191 6.90 -12.41 13.19
N SER A 192 7.61 -13.33 12.56
CA SER A 192 7.07 -14.63 12.20
C SER A 192 7.26 -15.59 13.36
N ARG A 193 6.18 -16.23 13.83
CA ARG A 193 6.25 -17.30 14.85
C ARG A 193 6.68 -18.65 14.29
N SER A 194 7.03 -18.70 13.01
CA SER A 194 7.63 -19.85 12.35
C SER A 194 9.13 -19.61 12.24
N GLY A 195 9.84 -19.90 13.32
CA GLY A 195 11.30 -19.92 13.42
C GLY A 195 11.70 -21.12 14.28
#